data_AF-C0ZUH6-F1
#
_entry.id   AF-C0ZUH6-F1
#
_cell.length_a   1.000
_cell.length_b   1.000
_cell.length_c   1.000
_cell.angle_alpha   90.00
_cell.angle_beta   90.00
_cell.angle_gamma   90.00
#
_symmetry.space_group_name_H-M   'P 1'
#
loop_
_entity.id
_entity.type
_entity.pdbx_description
1 polymer ?
#
loop_
_entity_poly.entity_id
_entity_poly.type
_entity_poly.pdbx_seq_one_letter_code
_entity_poly.pdbx_strand_id
1 'polypeptide(L)'
;MQIRKLHMEEPDIDVALVRRLLSSQMPQWADLPLCLVESIGTDNVMIRVGDSLVIRMPRTPGAAEGITKEQQLVPHLAPHLPVPVPVRVGVGEAAFGYPWQWSVHPWVPGRNPVPGMVDDHLAIQLADFVNSLRRIDTLGLRPQGSLHSYWADPIERRDSATRASIAACGDLLNVALTEAAWEKARHVIDHAGPAVWMHSDLHPGNILVSVDCIGCLAVLPRHERADHGLGETCDCPGH
;
A
#
# COMPACT_ATOMS: atom_id res chain seq x y z
N MET A 1 21.83 -2.61 12.01
CA MET A 1 21.82 -1.77 10.79
C MET A 1 20.69 -0.76 10.92
N GLN A 2 21.00 0.53 10.93
CA GLN A 2 20.01 1.61 11.03
C GLN A 2 19.40 1.88 9.65
N ILE A 3 18.08 2.00 9.59
CA ILE A 3 17.35 2.22 8.34
C ILE A 3 17.31 3.73 8.09
N ARG A 4 17.59 4.16 6.86
CA ARG A 4 17.61 5.58 6.51
C ARG A 4 16.22 6.20 6.71
N LYS A 5 16.17 7.33 7.41
CA LYS A 5 14.98 8.18 7.54
C LYS A 5 14.69 8.93 6.25
N LEU A 6 13.41 9.05 5.94
CA LEU A 6 12.88 9.81 4.82
C LEU A 6 12.11 11.05 5.28
N HIS A 7 11.59 11.05 6.52
CA HIS A 7 10.82 12.15 7.09
C HIS A 7 11.46 12.69 8.36
N MET A 8 11.30 13.99 8.65
CA MET A 8 11.94 14.63 9.81
C MET A 8 11.47 14.05 11.16
N GLU A 9 10.22 13.58 11.24
CA GLU A 9 9.59 13.07 12.46
C GLU A 9 9.50 11.53 12.49
N GLU A 10 10.24 10.87 11.61
CA GLU A 10 10.25 9.41 11.54
C GLU A 10 10.93 8.78 12.76
N PRO A 11 10.33 7.76 13.41
CA PRO A 11 10.98 7.03 14.49
C PRO A 11 12.24 6.31 13.99
N ASP A 12 13.21 6.09 14.88
CA ASP A 12 14.35 5.24 14.55
C ASP A 12 13.91 3.79 14.44
N ILE A 13 13.92 3.24 13.22
CA ILE A 13 13.60 1.84 12.94
C ILE A 13 14.88 1.11 12.57
N ASP A 14 15.23 0.08 13.33
CA ASP A 14 16.33 -0.81 13.02
C ASP A 14 15.96 -2.28 13.26
N VAL A 15 16.81 -3.19 12.78
CA VAL A 15 16.60 -4.64 12.90
C VAL A 15 16.53 -5.09 14.37
N ALA A 16 17.21 -4.39 15.29
CA ALA A 16 17.22 -4.75 16.70
C ALA A 16 15.87 -4.42 17.36
N LEU A 17 15.29 -3.25 17.06
CA LEU A 17 13.93 -2.88 17.46
C LEU A 17 12.91 -3.90 16.95
N VAL A 18 12.98 -4.25 15.67
CA VAL A 18 12.07 -5.21 15.04
C VAL A 18 12.16 -6.59 15.69
N ARG A 19 13.38 -7.05 16.00
CA ARG A 19 13.58 -8.33 16.71
C ARG A 19 12.98 -8.30 18.12
N ARG A 20 13.10 -7.20 18.86
CA ARG A 20 12.45 -7.06 20.19
C ARG A 20 10.93 -7.05 20.08
N LEU A 21 10.37 -6.35 19.10
CA LEU A 21 8.93 -6.32 18.84
C LEU A 21 8.40 -7.72 18.51
N LEU A 22 9.04 -8.44 17.60
CA LEU A 22 8.70 -9.83 17.27
C LEU A 22 8.82 -10.75 18.49
N SER A 23 9.93 -10.69 19.23
CA SER A 23 10.14 -11.55 20.41
C SER A 23 9.07 -11.33 21.48
N SER A 24 8.63 -10.09 21.66
CA SER A 24 7.63 -9.74 22.68
C SER A 24 6.20 -10.07 22.27
N GLN A 25 5.86 -10.00 20.98
CA GLN A 25 4.47 -10.00 20.52
C GLN A 25 4.13 -11.19 19.61
N MET A 26 5.13 -11.76 18.94
CA MET A 26 4.99 -12.83 17.95
C MET A 26 6.19 -13.80 18.03
N PRO A 27 6.39 -14.46 19.18
CA PRO A 27 7.59 -15.26 19.45
C PRO A 27 7.82 -16.38 18.43
N GLN A 28 6.76 -16.86 17.76
CA GLN A 28 6.85 -17.87 16.70
C GLN A 28 7.70 -17.45 15.49
N TRP A 29 7.97 -16.15 15.30
CA TRP A 29 8.76 -15.61 14.19
C TRP A 29 10.04 -14.88 14.66
N ALA A 30 10.28 -14.83 15.96
CA ALA A 30 11.34 -14.00 16.55
C ALA A 30 12.76 -14.42 16.15
N ASP A 31 12.95 -15.72 15.92
CA ASP A 31 14.25 -16.30 15.56
C ASP A 31 14.46 -16.37 14.04
N LEU A 32 13.47 -15.98 13.23
CA LEU A 32 13.61 -15.98 11.79
C LEU A 32 14.62 -14.91 11.32
N PRO A 33 15.32 -15.14 10.19
CA PRO A 33 16.18 -14.14 9.57
C PRO A 33 15.42 -12.85 9.27
N LEU A 34 16.05 -11.70 9.49
CA LEU A 34 15.48 -10.39 9.19
C LEU A 34 16.32 -9.69 8.14
N CYS A 35 15.71 -9.34 7.01
CA CYS A 35 16.38 -8.62 5.94
C CYS A 35 15.58 -7.39 5.54
N LEU A 36 16.25 -6.24 5.42
CA LEU A 36 15.61 -5.02 4.95
C LEU A 36 15.22 -5.20 3.48
N VAL A 37 13.98 -4.89 3.14
CA VAL A 37 13.55 -4.85 1.75
C VAL A 37 13.94 -3.48 1.19
N GLU A 38 14.79 -3.47 0.18
CA GLU A 38 15.02 -2.27 -0.61
C GLU A 38 13.73 -1.92 -1.37
N SER A 39 13.01 -0.91 -0.87
CA SER A 39 11.74 -0.48 -1.42
C SER A 39 11.80 1.02 -1.66
N ILE A 40 11.21 1.47 -2.77
CA ILE A 40 11.03 2.91 -3.07
C ILE A 40 9.84 3.48 -2.27
N GLY A 41 9.17 2.66 -1.45
CA GLY A 41 8.04 3.05 -0.62
C GLY A 41 8.47 4.03 0.47
N THR A 42 7.81 5.19 0.53
CA THR A 42 8.14 6.26 1.47
C THR A 42 7.38 6.17 2.79
N ASP A 43 6.37 5.32 2.85
CA ASP A 43 5.38 5.32 3.93
C ASP A 43 5.67 4.24 4.96
N ASN A 44 6.29 3.14 4.53
CA ASN A 44 6.60 2.00 5.39
C ASN A 44 8.07 1.58 5.26
N VAL A 45 8.64 1.11 6.37
CA VAL A 45 9.80 0.23 6.34
C VAL A 45 9.28 -1.19 6.12
N MET A 46 9.84 -1.87 5.12
CA MET A 46 9.54 -3.27 4.82
C MET A 46 10.70 -4.16 5.21
N ILE A 47 10.44 -5.22 5.98
CA ILE A 47 11.47 -6.15 6.47
C ILE A 47 11.00 -7.58 6.22
N ARG A 48 11.73 -8.34 5.41
CA ARG A 48 11.51 -9.78 5.23
C ARG A 48 11.79 -10.52 6.54
N VAL A 49 10.92 -11.46 6.86
CA VAL A 49 11.02 -12.34 8.03
C VAL A 49 11.04 -13.78 7.55
N GLY A 50 12.22 -14.41 7.58
CA GLY A 50 12.46 -15.67 6.88
C GLY A 50 12.17 -15.54 5.38
N ASP A 51 11.62 -16.60 4.79
CA ASP A 51 11.40 -16.67 3.34
C ASP A 51 9.98 -16.29 2.90
N SER A 52 9.03 -16.33 3.82
CA SER A 52 7.60 -16.32 3.48
C SER A 52 6.81 -15.17 4.08
N LEU A 53 7.45 -14.26 4.83
CA LEU A 53 6.77 -13.17 5.51
C LEU A 53 7.48 -11.82 5.30
N VAL A 54 6.71 -10.75 5.44
CA VAL A 54 7.20 -9.37 5.46
C VAL A 54 6.48 -8.56 6.53
N ILE A 55 7.25 -7.79 7.28
CA ILE A 55 6.77 -6.77 8.20
C ILE A 55 6.62 -5.45 7.44
N ARG A 56 5.51 -4.74 7.69
CA ARG A 56 5.30 -3.35 7.30
C ARG A 56 5.22 -2.48 8.54
N MET A 57 6.20 -1.58 8.71
CA MET A 57 6.24 -0.61 9.80
C MET A 57 6.03 0.81 9.25
N PRO A 58 4.93 1.49 9.62
CA PRO A 58 4.72 2.88 9.26
C PRO A 58 5.88 3.79 9.66
N ARG A 59 6.19 4.76 8.79
CA ARG A 59 7.20 5.82 9.01
C ARG A 59 6.59 7.13 9.49
N THR A 60 5.29 7.33 9.27
CA THR A 60 4.57 8.57 9.62
C THR A 60 3.21 8.27 10.25
N PRO A 61 2.61 9.23 10.98
CA PRO A 61 1.25 9.07 11.51
C PRO A 61 0.21 8.77 10.41
N GLY A 62 0.33 9.43 9.26
CA GLY A 62 -0.57 9.19 8.12
C GLY A 62 -0.44 7.78 7.52
N ALA A 63 0.79 7.26 7.46
CA ALA A 63 1.02 5.87 7.05
C ALA A 63 0.46 4.88 8.08
N ALA A 64 0.55 5.19 9.38
CA ALA A 64 0.00 4.37 10.45
C ALA A 64 -1.53 4.27 10.36
N GLU A 65 -2.21 5.40 10.13
CA GLU A 65 -3.65 5.40 9.84
C GLU A 65 -3.99 4.57 8.61
N GLY A 66 -3.15 4.61 7.56
CA GLY A 66 -3.27 3.80 6.36
C GLY A 66 -3.25 2.31 6.68
N ILE A 67 -2.23 1.86 7.42
CA ILE A 67 -2.10 0.46 7.83
C ILE A 67 -3.29 -0.01 8.67
N THR A 68 -3.75 0.75 9.66
CA THR A 68 -4.89 0.33 10.48
C THR A 68 -6.16 0.14 9.63
N LYS A 69 -6.39 0.98 8.62
CA LYS A 69 -7.51 0.80 7.67
C LYS A 69 -7.35 -0.47 6.85
N GLU A 70 -6.16 -0.70 6.29
CA GLU A 70 -5.88 -1.91 5.51
C GLU A 70 -6.04 -3.18 6.33
N GLN A 71 -5.56 -3.18 7.58
CA GLN A 71 -5.78 -4.28 8.52
C GLN A 71 -7.28 -4.57 8.68
N GLN A 72 -8.14 -3.56 8.75
CA GLN A 72 -9.58 -3.81 8.91
C GLN A 72 -10.23 -4.25 7.59
N LEU A 73 -9.91 -3.61 6.47
CA LEU A 73 -10.62 -3.77 5.21
C LEU A 73 -10.15 -4.97 4.38
N VAL A 74 -8.84 -5.14 4.21
CA VAL A 74 -8.27 -6.12 3.27
C VAL A 74 -8.76 -7.56 3.49
N PRO A 75 -8.90 -8.08 4.73
CA PRO A 75 -9.44 -9.44 4.93
C PRO A 75 -10.87 -9.64 4.44
N HIS A 76 -11.67 -8.57 4.42
CA HIS A 76 -13.04 -8.61 3.94
C HIS A 76 -13.09 -8.51 2.41
N LEU A 77 -12.15 -7.78 1.80
CA LEU A 77 -12.10 -7.60 0.35
C LEU A 77 -11.43 -8.78 -0.37
N ALA A 78 -10.32 -9.28 0.17
CA ALA A 78 -9.46 -10.28 -0.48
C ALA A 78 -10.18 -11.55 -0.96
N PRO A 79 -11.13 -12.15 -0.20
CA PRO A 79 -11.84 -13.35 -0.65
C PRO A 79 -12.70 -13.17 -1.91
N HIS A 80 -13.00 -11.93 -2.29
CA HIS A 80 -13.84 -11.60 -3.45
C HIS A 80 -13.03 -11.11 -4.66
N LEU A 81 -11.70 -11.08 -4.56
CA LEU A 81 -10.83 -10.60 -5.62
C LEU A 81 -10.28 -11.76 -6.45
N PRO A 82 -10.14 -11.59 -7.77
CA PRO A 82 -9.71 -12.66 -8.68
C PRO A 82 -8.20 -12.93 -8.62
N VAL A 83 -7.47 -12.14 -7.83
CA VAL A 83 -6.01 -12.15 -7.73
C VAL A 83 -5.59 -12.11 -6.26
N PRO A 84 -4.44 -12.70 -5.90
CA PRO A 84 -3.91 -12.62 -4.54
C PRO A 84 -3.71 -11.17 -4.09
N VAL A 85 -4.18 -10.89 -2.88
CA VAL A 85 -3.89 -9.66 -2.12
C VAL A 85 -3.34 -10.08 -0.76
N PRO A 86 -2.16 -9.59 -0.32
CA PRO A 86 -1.55 -9.99 0.94
C PRO A 86 -2.44 -9.67 2.16
N VAL A 87 -3.18 -10.66 2.66
CA VAL A 87 -3.92 -10.55 3.92
C VAL A 87 -2.94 -10.71 5.08
N ARG A 88 -2.94 -9.76 6.01
CA ARG A 88 -2.06 -9.83 7.19
C ARG A 88 -2.25 -11.13 7.95
N VAL A 89 -1.15 -11.67 8.50
CA VAL A 89 -1.12 -12.83 9.39
C VAL A 89 -0.78 -12.44 10.84
N GLY A 90 -0.37 -11.20 11.07
CA GLY A 90 -0.10 -10.66 12.40
C GLY A 90 -0.30 -9.15 12.46
N VAL A 91 -0.71 -8.65 13.63
CA VAL A 91 -0.74 -7.23 13.97
C VAL A 91 0.06 -7.04 15.23
N GLY A 92 1.02 -6.13 15.19
CA GLY A 92 1.79 -5.74 16.37
C GLY A 92 1.40 -4.35 16.86
N GLU A 93 1.61 -4.14 18.14
CA GLU A 93 1.31 -2.92 18.87
C GLU A 93 2.56 -2.06 19.09
N ALA A 94 2.33 -0.78 19.39
CA ALA A 94 3.37 0.17 19.78
C ALA A 94 4.12 -0.30 21.03
N ALA A 95 5.45 -0.36 20.96
CA ALA A 95 6.32 -0.75 22.07
C ALA A 95 7.78 -0.35 21.81
N PHE A 96 8.59 -0.33 22.88
CA PHE A 96 10.04 -0.08 22.82
C PHE A 96 10.43 1.23 22.10
N GLY A 97 9.59 2.26 22.21
CA GLY A 97 9.78 3.56 21.55
C GLY A 97 9.21 3.65 20.14
N TYR A 98 8.73 2.55 19.55
CA TYR A 98 7.96 2.58 18.32
C TYR A 98 6.49 2.96 18.60
N PRO A 99 5.94 4.01 17.96
CA PRO A 99 4.68 4.62 18.41
C PRO A 99 3.40 4.06 17.76
N TRP A 100 3.51 3.19 16.75
CA TRP A 100 2.36 2.80 15.93
C TRP A 100 2.14 1.29 15.88
N GLN A 101 0.95 0.91 15.41
CA GLN A 101 0.69 -0.47 14.99
C GLN A 101 1.47 -0.79 13.71
N TRP A 102 1.84 -2.06 13.57
CA TRP A 102 2.54 -2.60 12.42
C TRP A 102 1.93 -3.95 12.04
N SER A 103 2.21 -4.43 10.82
CA SER A 103 1.59 -5.65 10.29
C SER A 103 2.63 -6.65 9.81
N VAL A 104 2.29 -7.93 9.89
CA VAL A 104 3.00 -9.02 9.21
C VAL A 104 2.11 -9.57 8.11
N HIS A 105 2.64 -9.70 6.90
CA HIS A 105 1.95 -10.23 5.73
C HIS A 105 2.72 -11.40 5.12
N PRO A 106 2.05 -12.33 4.42
CA PRO A 106 2.71 -13.27 3.54
C PRO A 106 3.53 -12.52 2.50
N TRP A 107 4.74 -13.00 2.23
CA TRP A 107 5.55 -12.56 1.12
C TRP A 107 4.95 -13.08 -0.18
N VAL A 108 4.69 -12.17 -1.13
CA VAL A 108 4.19 -12.54 -2.45
C VAL A 108 5.36 -12.49 -3.43
N PRO A 109 5.80 -13.62 -4.00
CA PRO A 109 6.86 -13.62 -4.99
C PRO A 109 6.38 -12.99 -6.29
N GLY A 110 7.20 -12.15 -6.88
CA GLY A 110 6.91 -11.51 -8.16
C GLY A 110 7.83 -10.32 -8.41
N ARG A 111 7.61 -9.67 -9.56
CA ARG A 111 8.29 -8.42 -9.94
C ARG A 111 7.29 -7.41 -10.46
N ASN A 112 7.66 -6.14 -10.43
CA ASN A 112 6.84 -5.09 -11.00
C ASN A 112 6.85 -5.15 -12.53
N PRO A 113 5.71 -4.97 -13.21
CA PRO A 113 5.67 -4.93 -14.65
C PRO A 113 6.41 -3.67 -15.15
N VAL A 114 7.23 -3.86 -16.18
CA VAL A 114 7.88 -2.75 -16.90
C VAL A 114 7.32 -2.64 -18.33
N PRO A 115 7.39 -1.46 -18.97
CA PRO A 115 6.96 -1.30 -20.35
C PRO A 115 7.57 -2.38 -21.26
N GLY A 116 6.74 -3.02 -22.09
CA GLY A 116 7.17 -4.11 -22.98
C GLY A 116 7.08 -5.52 -22.39
N MET A 117 6.79 -5.69 -21.09
CA MET A 117 6.48 -6.99 -20.49
C MET A 117 4.98 -7.30 -20.41
N VAL A 118 4.15 -6.32 -20.74
CA VAL A 118 2.69 -6.37 -20.59
C VAL A 118 2.05 -6.84 -21.88
N ASP A 119 1.19 -7.86 -21.78
CA ASP A 119 0.32 -8.33 -22.86
C ASP A 119 -1.16 -8.01 -22.57
N ASP A 120 -2.03 -8.33 -23.52
CA ASP A 120 -3.48 -8.16 -23.36
C ASP A 120 -4.04 -8.95 -22.17
N HIS A 121 -3.38 -10.03 -21.77
CA HIS A 121 -3.81 -10.85 -20.65
C HIS A 121 -3.69 -10.11 -19.31
N LEU A 122 -2.54 -9.46 -19.04
CA LEU A 122 -2.39 -8.65 -17.83
C LEU A 122 -3.40 -7.48 -17.79
N ALA A 123 -3.72 -6.88 -18.94
CA ALA A 123 -4.74 -5.85 -19.03
C ALA A 123 -6.14 -6.37 -18.66
N ILE A 124 -6.51 -7.57 -19.15
CA ILE A 124 -7.78 -8.23 -18.81
C ILE A 124 -7.83 -8.55 -17.31
N GLN A 125 -6.76 -9.09 -16.73
CA GLN A 125 -6.71 -9.40 -15.30
C GLN A 125 -6.83 -8.16 -14.42
N LEU A 126 -6.20 -7.06 -14.83
CA LEU A 126 -6.32 -5.78 -14.13
C LEU A 126 -7.76 -5.24 -14.21
N ALA A 127 -8.40 -5.37 -15.38
CA ALA A 127 -9.80 -5.01 -15.55
C ALA A 127 -10.72 -5.87 -14.67
N ASP A 128 -10.48 -7.19 -14.60
CA ASP A 128 -11.23 -8.11 -13.75
C ASP A 128 -11.04 -7.80 -12.26
N PHE A 129 -9.82 -7.45 -11.84
CA PHE A 129 -9.55 -6.98 -10.47
C PHE A 129 -10.34 -5.71 -10.15
N VAL A 130 -10.26 -4.68 -11.00
CA VAL A 130 -10.96 -3.41 -10.78
C VAL A 130 -12.48 -3.62 -10.75
N ASN A 131 -13.01 -4.41 -11.69
CA ASN A 131 -14.44 -4.71 -11.75
C ASN A 131 -14.92 -5.53 -10.55
N SER A 132 -14.13 -6.50 -10.09
CA SER A 132 -14.46 -7.31 -8.91
C SER A 132 -14.45 -6.46 -7.65
N LEU A 133 -13.40 -5.64 -7.45
CA LEU A 133 -13.32 -4.71 -6.32
C LEU A 133 -14.54 -3.80 -6.24
N ARG A 134 -14.97 -3.22 -7.38
CA ARG A 134 -16.14 -2.34 -7.45
C ARG A 134 -17.47 -3.03 -7.15
N ARG A 135 -17.56 -4.36 -7.28
CA ARG A 135 -18.77 -5.14 -7.01
C ARG A 135 -18.90 -5.60 -5.56
N ILE A 136 -17.82 -5.54 -4.78
CA ILE A 136 -17.85 -5.97 -3.37
C ILE A 136 -18.81 -5.06 -2.60
N ASP A 137 -19.65 -5.67 -1.77
CA ASP A 137 -20.55 -4.94 -0.89
C ASP A 137 -19.76 -3.96 -0.01
N THR A 138 -20.34 -2.79 0.22
CA THR A 138 -19.69 -1.70 0.94
C THR A 138 -19.65 -1.93 2.45
N LEU A 139 -20.19 -3.05 2.93
CA LEU A 139 -20.30 -3.43 4.35
C LEU A 139 -21.06 -2.38 5.17
N GLY A 140 -21.95 -1.63 4.51
CA GLY A 140 -22.61 -0.46 5.09
C GLY A 140 -21.68 0.73 5.40
N LEU A 141 -20.39 0.63 5.06
CA LEU A 141 -19.42 1.72 5.21
C LEU A 141 -19.73 2.82 4.20
N ARG A 142 -19.50 4.06 4.63
CA ARG A 142 -19.72 5.25 3.80
C ARG A 142 -18.38 5.91 3.45
N PRO A 143 -18.28 6.58 2.29
CA PRO A 143 -17.13 7.40 1.90
C PRO A 143 -17.05 8.65 2.78
N GLN A 144 -16.61 8.50 4.02
CA GLN A 144 -16.48 9.59 4.99
C GLN A 144 -15.15 9.52 5.72
N GLY A 145 -14.69 10.70 6.16
CA GLY A 145 -13.47 10.86 6.93
C GLY A 145 -12.24 10.27 6.25
N SER A 146 -11.50 9.48 7.00
CA SER A 146 -10.20 8.96 6.62
C SER A 146 -10.26 7.82 5.58
N LEU A 147 -11.46 7.34 5.23
CA LEU A 147 -11.69 6.33 4.20
C LEU A 147 -11.96 6.90 2.82
N HIS A 148 -12.20 8.21 2.66
CA HIS A 148 -12.65 8.82 1.38
C HIS A 148 -11.78 8.42 0.17
N SER A 149 -10.47 8.24 0.35
CA SER A 149 -9.56 7.87 -0.73
C SER A 149 -9.83 6.48 -1.30
N TYR A 150 -10.42 5.57 -0.53
CA TYR A 150 -10.73 4.19 -0.92
C TYR A 150 -12.04 4.06 -1.73
N TRP A 151 -12.64 5.19 -2.10
CA TRP A 151 -13.91 5.22 -2.82
C TRP A 151 -13.77 5.92 -4.15
N ALA A 152 -14.44 5.37 -5.16
CA ALA A 152 -14.85 6.13 -6.33
C ALA A 152 -16.16 6.84 -6.00
N ASP A 153 -16.06 8.16 -5.81
CA ASP A 153 -17.19 9.04 -5.51
C ASP A 153 -17.20 10.25 -6.48
N PRO A 154 -18.33 10.99 -6.56
CA PRO A 154 -18.41 12.16 -7.43
C PRO A 154 -17.31 13.17 -7.10
N ILE A 155 -16.62 13.65 -8.13
CA ILE A 155 -15.46 14.54 -8.01
C ILE A 155 -15.78 15.83 -7.26
N GLU A 156 -17.05 16.25 -7.24
CA GLU A 156 -17.56 17.39 -6.47
C GLU A 156 -17.27 17.26 -4.97
N ARG A 157 -17.25 16.03 -4.42
CA ARG A 157 -16.93 15.79 -3.02
C ARG A 157 -15.49 16.16 -2.67
N ARG A 158 -14.61 16.25 -3.66
CA ARG A 158 -13.20 16.64 -3.52
C ARG A 158 -12.97 18.14 -3.71
N ASP A 159 -13.99 18.91 -4.12
CA ASP A 159 -13.81 20.32 -4.51
C ASP A 159 -13.22 21.20 -3.41
N SER A 160 -13.78 21.14 -2.20
CA SER A 160 -13.32 21.96 -1.08
C SER A 160 -11.88 21.61 -0.69
N ALA A 161 -11.56 20.32 -0.57
CA ALA A 161 -10.22 19.85 -0.22
C ALA A 161 -9.20 20.19 -1.31
N THR A 162 -9.53 19.95 -2.58
CA THR A 162 -8.64 20.27 -3.71
C THR A 162 -8.35 21.77 -3.77
N ARG A 163 -9.36 22.64 -3.64
CA ARG A 163 -9.15 24.10 -3.65
C ARG A 163 -8.31 24.57 -2.46
N ALA A 164 -8.55 24.01 -1.28
CA ALA A 164 -7.73 24.31 -0.10
C ALA A 164 -6.26 23.89 -0.32
N SER A 165 -6.01 22.73 -0.93
CA SER A 165 -4.66 22.29 -1.29
C SER A 165 -4.00 23.19 -2.34
N ILE A 166 -4.72 23.59 -3.39
CA ILE A 166 -4.21 24.53 -4.40
C ILE A 166 -3.81 25.85 -3.74
N ALA A 167 -4.65 26.39 -2.85
CA ALA A 167 -4.36 27.63 -2.12
C ALA A 167 -3.13 27.47 -1.20
N ALA A 168 -3.00 26.34 -0.51
CA ALA A 168 -1.88 26.07 0.39
C ALA A 168 -0.53 25.90 -0.35
N CYS A 169 -0.54 25.45 -1.61
CA CYS A 169 0.67 25.35 -2.42
C CYS A 169 1.25 26.73 -2.80
N GLY A 170 0.45 27.80 -2.77
CA GLY A 170 0.89 29.17 -3.08
C GLY A 170 1.66 29.23 -4.40
N ASP A 171 2.85 29.82 -4.36
CA ASP A 171 3.70 30.06 -5.54
C ASP A 171 4.37 28.80 -6.11
N LEU A 172 4.21 27.63 -5.48
CA LEU A 172 4.70 26.36 -6.02
C LEU A 172 3.94 25.93 -7.28
N LEU A 173 2.73 26.47 -7.48
CA LEU A 173 1.85 26.15 -8.59
C LEU A 173 1.34 27.45 -9.23
N ASN A 174 1.05 27.41 -10.52
CA ASN A 174 0.21 28.45 -11.11
C ASN A 174 -1.25 28.20 -10.67
N VAL A 175 -1.67 28.88 -9.60
CA VAL A 175 -2.99 28.72 -8.98
C VAL A 175 -4.11 28.86 -10.01
N ALA A 176 -4.09 29.92 -10.82
CA ALA A 176 -5.14 30.18 -11.81
C ALA A 176 -5.24 29.07 -12.88
N LEU A 177 -4.11 28.59 -13.39
CA LEU A 177 -4.11 27.46 -14.34
C LEU A 177 -4.60 26.16 -13.68
N THR A 178 -4.22 25.93 -12.43
CA THR A 178 -4.58 24.73 -11.68
C THR A 178 -6.07 24.71 -11.35
N GLU A 179 -6.63 25.85 -10.93
CA GLU A 179 -8.07 26.00 -10.71
C GLU A 179 -8.86 25.86 -12.01
N ALA A 180 -8.38 26.41 -13.13
CA ALA A 180 -9.03 26.24 -14.42
C ALA A 180 -8.99 24.78 -14.90
N ALA A 181 -7.90 24.06 -14.65
CA ALA A 181 -7.80 22.63 -14.93
C ALA A 181 -8.75 21.80 -14.03
N TRP A 182 -8.82 22.14 -12.74
CA TRP A 182 -9.75 21.53 -11.79
C TRP A 182 -11.21 21.73 -12.21
N GLU A 183 -11.57 22.95 -12.62
CA GLU A 183 -12.92 23.27 -13.09
C GLU A 183 -13.28 22.44 -14.32
N LYS A 184 -12.36 22.31 -15.29
CA LYS A 184 -12.55 21.44 -16.44
C LYS A 184 -12.77 19.98 -16.03
N ALA A 185 -11.94 19.45 -15.14
CA ALA A 185 -12.06 18.07 -14.67
C ALA A 185 -13.41 17.79 -13.99
N ARG A 186 -13.94 18.75 -13.23
CA ARG A 186 -15.25 18.66 -12.59
C ARG A 186 -16.41 18.55 -13.58
N HIS A 187 -16.28 19.10 -14.78
CA HIS A 187 -17.33 19.04 -15.80
C HIS A 187 -17.32 17.74 -16.63
N VAL A 188 -16.32 16.87 -16.46
CA VAL A 188 -16.13 15.62 -17.23
C VAL A 188 -16.82 14.41 -16.55
N ILE A 189 -17.80 14.62 -15.67
CA ILE A 189 -18.33 13.62 -14.72
C ILE A 189 -18.54 12.22 -15.34
N ASP A 190 -17.88 11.19 -14.77
CA ASP A 190 -17.86 9.82 -15.32
C ASP A 190 -18.16 8.70 -14.28
N HIS A 191 -18.91 9.00 -13.21
CA HIS A 191 -19.55 7.95 -12.39
C HIS A 191 -20.90 8.40 -11.85
N ALA A 192 -21.98 7.96 -12.49
CA ALA A 192 -23.36 8.27 -12.09
C ALA A 192 -23.93 7.28 -11.04
N GLY A 193 -23.10 6.39 -10.49
CA GLY A 193 -23.52 5.29 -9.62
C GLY A 193 -23.28 5.51 -8.12
N PRO A 194 -23.73 4.57 -7.27
CA PRO A 194 -23.38 4.57 -5.85
C PRO A 194 -21.86 4.49 -5.65
N ALA A 195 -21.38 4.93 -4.49
CA ALA A 195 -19.96 4.85 -4.16
C ALA A 195 -19.51 3.38 -4.14
N VAL A 196 -18.38 3.10 -4.79
CA VAL A 196 -17.79 1.76 -4.89
C VAL A 196 -16.35 1.78 -4.40
N TRP A 197 -15.84 0.62 -3.99
CA TRP A 197 -14.44 0.47 -3.59
C TRP A 197 -13.48 0.82 -4.74
N MET A 198 -12.39 1.50 -4.39
CA MET A 198 -11.29 1.83 -5.28
C MET A 198 -9.96 1.48 -4.60
N HIS A 199 -9.02 0.94 -5.38
CA HIS A 199 -7.66 0.68 -4.91
C HIS A 199 -6.93 1.97 -4.47
N SER A 200 -7.25 3.10 -5.10
CA SER A 200 -6.73 4.45 -4.82
C SER A 200 -5.25 4.71 -5.14
N ASP A 201 -4.49 3.66 -5.42
CA ASP A 201 -3.06 3.75 -5.74
C ASP A 201 -2.64 2.62 -6.70
N LEU A 202 -3.42 2.39 -7.75
CA LEU A 202 -3.16 1.29 -8.70
C LEU A 202 -2.14 1.75 -9.75
N HIS A 203 -0.87 1.47 -9.49
CA HIS A 203 0.25 1.77 -10.39
C HIS A 203 1.24 0.60 -10.41
N PRO A 204 2.19 0.53 -11.36
CA PRO A 204 3.09 -0.62 -11.51
C PRO A 204 3.87 -1.03 -10.26
N GLY A 205 4.14 -0.10 -9.33
CA GLY A 205 4.83 -0.39 -8.08
C GLY A 205 4.03 -1.23 -7.09
N ASN A 206 2.70 -1.18 -7.17
CA ASN A 206 1.78 -1.96 -6.34
C ASN A 206 1.23 -3.19 -7.09
N ILE A 207 1.83 -3.53 -8.23
CA ILE A 207 1.46 -4.67 -9.06
C ILE A 207 2.64 -5.63 -9.11
N LEU A 208 2.40 -6.90 -8.80
CA LEU A 208 3.39 -7.97 -9.00
C LEU A 208 2.90 -8.90 -10.09
N VAL A 209 3.80 -9.23 -11.02
CA VAL A 209 3.62 -10.31 -11.98
C VAL A 209 4.56 -11.46 -11.61
N SER A 210 4.06 -12.70 -11.63
CA SER A 210 4.89 -13.88 -11.38
C SER A 210 5.96 -14.05 -12.46
N VAL A 211 7.08 -14.64 -12.05
CA VAL A 211 8.15 -15.09 -12.95
C VAL A 211 7.86 -16.47 -13.55
N ASP A 212 7.03 -17.28 -12.90
CA ASP A 212 6.77 -18.69 -13.24
C ASP A 212 5.45 -18.91 -13.99
N CYS A 213 4.59 -17.89 -14.03
CA CYS A 213 3.38 -17.87 -14.84
C CYS A 213 3.19 -16.49 -15.48
N ILE A 214 3.09 -16.47 -16.81
CA ILE A 214 2.56 -15.31 -17.54
C ILE A 214 1.14 -15.09 -17.03
N GLY A 215 0.86 -13.93 -16.43
CA GLY A 215 -0.48 -13.61 -15.96
C GLY A 215 -0.82 -14.05 -14.54
N CYS A 216 0.13 -14.16 -13.60
CA CYS A 216 -0.25 -14.19 -12.18
C CYS A 216 -0.04 -12.80 -11.60
N LEU A 217 -1.12 -12.02 -11.60
CA LEU A 217 -1.19 -10.69 -10.99
C LEU A 217 -1.40 -10.83 -9.49
N ALA A 218 -0.64 -10.10 -8.68
CA ALA A 218 -1.02 -9.77 -7.30
C ALA A 218 -1.05 -8.25 -7.14
N VAL A 219 -2.00 -7.77 -6.34
CA VAL A 219 -2.13 -6.35 -6.05
C VAL A 219 -1.76 -6.11 -4.60
N LEU A 220 -0.74 -5.28 -4.42
CA LEU A 220 -0.28 -4.89 -3.11
C LEU A 220 -1.15 -3.75 -2.57
N PRO A 221 -1.44 -3.73 -1.26
CA PRO A 221 -2.08 -2.61 -0.59
C PRO A 221 -1.42 -1.26 -0.89
N ARG A 222 -2.12 -0.19 -0.55
CA ARG A 222 -1.68 1.18 -0.83
C ARG A 222 -0.27 1.43 -0.28
N HIS A 223 0.53 2.19 -1.01
CA HIS A 223 1.89 2.60 -0.61
C HIS A 223 2.91 1.45 -0.45
N GLU A 224 2.67 0.30 -1.09
CA GLU A 224 3.63 -0.80 -1.18
C GLU A 224 4.40 -0.78 -2.50
N ARG A 225 5.50 -0.03 -2.57
CA ARG A 225 6.39 -0.12 -3.75
C ARG A 225 7.37 -1.27 -3.58
N ALA A 226 7.08 -2.40 -4.20
CA ALA A 226 8.14 -3.34 -4.52
C ALA A 226 8.97 -2.77 -5.69
N ASP A 227 10.29 -2.92 -5.63
CA ASP A 227 11.13 -2.98 -6.82
C ASP A 227 12.05 -4.17 -6.59
N HIS A 228 11.84 -5.25 -7.32
CA HIS A 228 12.66 -6.45 -7.17
C HIS A 228 13.23 -6.86 -8.52
N GLY A 229 14.53 -6.58 -8.66
CA GLY A 229 15.45 -7.44 -9.39
C GLY A 229 15.44 -8.85 -8.79
N LEU A 230 15.65 -9.83 -9.66
CA LEU A 230 15.60 -11.27 -9.42
C LEU A 230 16.21 -11.72 -8.08
N GLY A 231 15.48 -12.56 -7.35
CA GLY A 231 16.04 -13.80 -6.78
C GLY A 231 17.13 -13.70 -5.72
N GLU A 232 17.30 -12.59 -5.02
CA GLU A 232 18.20 -12.59 -3.86
C GLU A 232 17.48 -13.24 -2.67
N THR A 233 17.89 -14.48 -2.38
CA THR A 233 17.81 -15.04 -1.04
C THR A 233 18.21 -13.96 -0.03
N CYS A 234 17.61 -13.98 1.17
CA CYS A 234 18.14 -13.16 2.26
C CYS A 234 19.59 -13.62 2.54
N ASP A 235 20.57 -13.07 1.82
CA ASP A 235 21.99 -13.24 2.10
C ASP A 235 22.29 -12.37 3.32
N CYS A 236 21.77 -12.80 4.48
CA CYS A 236 22.16 -12.26 5.76
C CYS A 236 23.63 -12.66 5.99
N PRO A 237 24.57 -11.70 6.14
CA PRO A 237 25.90 -12.04 6.63
C PRO A 237 25.74 -12.69 8.01
N GLY A 238 26.35 -13.86 8.17
CA GLY A 238 26.09 -14.81 9.24
C GLY A 238 26.33 -14.33 10.69
N HIS A 239 25.89 -15.22 11.59
CA HIS A 239 26.08 -15.25 13.04
C HIS A 239 27.38 -14.66 13.58
#